data_AF-A0A4Q5YQY5-F1
#
_entry.id   AF-A0A4Q5YQY5-F1
#
_cell.length_a   1.000
_cell.length_b   1.000
_cell.length_c   1.000
_cell.angle_alpha   90.00
_cell.angle_beta   90.00
_cell.angle_gamma   90.00
#
_symmetry.space_group_name_H-M   'P 1'
#
loop_
_entity.id
_entity.type
_entity.pdbx_description
1 polymer ?
#
loop_
_entity_poly.entity_id
_entity_poly.type
_entity_poly.pdbx_seq_one_letter_code
_entity_poly.pdbx_strand_id
1 'polypeptide(L)' 'MEVTAVVLHRGALAQYAVTEKGMDRFDAHLLSYGGDHDSSPPRHVILEKTGRHCVGNVVEVELLDDIYYAAKEELRKRV' A
#
# COMPACT_ATOMS: atom_id res chain seq x y z
N MET A 1 -9.05 -11.25 -0.63
CA MET A 1 -10.01 -10.11 -0.66
C MET A 1 -9.32 -8.91 -1.29
N GLU A 2 -10.04 -8.09 -2.05
CA GLU A 2 -9.48 -6.89 -2.71
C GLU A 2 -10.08 -5.61 -2.10
N VAL A 3 -9.21 -4.66 -1.77
CA VAL A 3 -9.57 -3.34 -1.21
C VAL A 3 -8.76 -2.24 -1.89
N THR A 4 -9.21 -0.99 -1.77
CA THR A 4 -8.48 0.18 -2.26
C THR A 4 -7.84 0.90 -1.08
N ALA A 5 -6.52 0.99 -1.06
CA ALA A 5 -5.79 1.79 -0.09
C ALA A 5 -5.46 3.16 -0.68
N VAL A 6 -5.68 4.23 0.08
CA VAL A 6 -5.32 5.59 -0.31
C VAL A 6 -4.28 6.11 0.67
N VAL A 7 -3.10 6.48 0.16
CA VAL A 7 -1.96 6.90 0.97
C VAL A 7 -1.41 8.24 0.47
N LEU A 8 -0.75 8.98 1.35
CA LEU A 8 -0.09 10.23 0.99
C LEU A 8 1.36 9.93 0.62
N HIS A 9 1.74 10.19 -0.63
CA HIS A 9 3.12 10.07 -1.09
C HIS A 9 3.61 11.43 -1.57
N ARG A 10 4.67 11.97 -0.94
CA ARG A 10 5.30 13.25 -1.31
C ARG A 10 4.30 14.41 -1.47
N GLY A 11 3.28 14.46 -0.61
CA GLY A 11 2.28 15.53 -0.61
C GLY A 11 1.11 15.34 -1.61
N ALA A 12 1.06 14.23 -2.33
CA ALA A 12 -0.06 13.89 -3.21
C ALA A 12 -0.66 12.52 -2.87
N LEU A 13 -1.94 12.32 -3.21
CA LEU A 13 -2.63 11.06 -2.95
C LEU A 13 -2.26 10.01 -3.99
N ALA A 14 -1.90 8.83 -3.50
CA ALA A 14 -1.69 7.62 -4.29
C ALA A 14 -2.76 6.59 -3.92
N GLN A 15 -3.41 6.02 -4.93
CA GLN A 15 -4.43 4.99 -4.76
C GLN A 15 -3.88 3.65 -5.23
N TYR A 16 -4.00 2.64 -4.38
CA TYR A 16 -3.54 1.29 -4.63
C TYR A 16 -4.71 0.31 -4.58
N ALA A 17 -4.82 -0.56 -5.57
CA ALA A 17 -5.59 -1.79 -5.46
C ALA A 17 -4.75 -2.80 -4.67
N VAL A 18 -5.23 -3.21 -3.50
CA VAL A 18 -4.52 -4.10 -2.59
C VAL A 18 -5.26 -5.43 -2.49
N THR A 19 -4.55 -6.50 -2.81
CA THR A 19 -5.03 -7.88 -2.70
C THR A 19 -4.33 -8.58 -1.54
N GLU A 20 -5.09 -9.13 -0.61
CA GLU A 20 -4.55 -10.00 0.45
C GLU A 20 -4.18 -11.38 -0.15
N LYS A 21 -2.92 -11.78 0.03
CA LYS A 21 -2.35 -13.05 -0.50
C LYS A 21 -2.04 -14.09 0.58
N GLY A 22 -2.33 -13.80 1.85
CA GLY A 22 -2.05 -14.67 2.98
C GLY A 22 -2.17 -13.91 4.30
N MET A 23 -1.71 -14.51 5.39
CA MET A 23 -1.72 -13.86 6.71
C MET A 23 -0.72 -12.70 6.70
N ASP A 24 -1.23 -11.47 6.68
CA ASP A 24 -0.46 -10.21 6.71
C ASP A 24 0.48 -9.96 5.52
N ARG A 25 0.21 -10.63 4.39
CA ARG A 25 0.88 -10.38 3.10
C ARG A 25 -0.07 -9.76 2.09
N PHE A 26 0.36 -8.66 1.50
CA PHE A 26 -0.40 -7.89 0.54
C PHE A 26 0.36 -7.67 -0.76
N ASP A 27 -0.42 -7.61 -1.83
CA ASP A 27 0.01 -7.29 -3.18
C ASP A 27 -0.74 -6.05 -3.65
N ALA A 28 -0.02 -4.94 -3.85
CA ALA A 28 -0.58 -3.62 -4.09
C ALA A 28 -0.15 -3.07 -5.46
N HIS A 29 -1.13 -2.68 -6.27
CA HIS A 29 -0.92 -2.09 -7.59
C HIS A 29 -1.41 -0.65 -7.61
N LEU A 30 -0.56 0.27 -8.05
CA LEU A 30 -0.90 1.68 -8.18
C LEU A 30 -1.98 1.85 -9.26
N LEU A 31 -3.13 2.38 -8.89
CA LEU A 31 -4.23 2.71 -9.79
C LEU A 31 -4.09 4.14 -10.31
N SER A 32 -3.78 5.08 -9.41
CA SER A 32 -3.67 6.49 -9.74
C SER A 32 -2.77 7.21 -8.75
N TYR A 33 -2.08 8.25 -9.22
CA TYR A 33 -1.32 9.17 -8.38
C TYR A 33 -1.61 10.60 -8.82
N GLY A 34 -1.93 11.46 -7.86
CA GLY A 34 -2.31 12.86 -8.12
C GLY A 34 -1.14 13.85 -8.16
N GLY A 35 0.11 13.39 -8.03
CA GLY A 35 1.30 14.23 -8.03
C GLY A 35 2.12 14.16 -9.32
N ASP A 36 3.32 14.73 -9.29
CA ASP A 36 4.23 14.75 -10.43
C ASP A 36 4.71 13.35 -10.83
N HIS A 37 4.77 13.08 -12.14
CA HIS A 37 5.14 11.77 -12.65
C HIS A 37 6.56 11.34 -12.23
N ASP A 38 7.51 12.29 -12.16
CA ASP A 38 8.89 12.03 -11.73
C ASP A 38 9.01 11.64 -10.25
N SER A 39 7.98 11.95 -9.46
CA SER A 39 7.85 11.56 -8.05
C SER A 39 6.76 10.52 -7.82
N SER A 40 6.36 9.79 -8.88
CA SER A 40 5.37 8.73 -8.76
C SER A 40 5.88 7.63 -7.83
N PRO A 41 5.05 7.15 -6.91
CA PRO A 41 5.43 6.00 -6.10
C PRO A 41 5.50 4.73 -6.98
N PRO A 42 6.10 3.65 -6.46
CA PRO A 42 6.21 2.37 -7.16
C PRO A 42 4.85 1.86 -7.64
N ARG A 43 4.80 1.39 -8.89
CA ARG A 43 3.56 0.89 -9.52
C ARG A 43 3.09 -0.44 -8.94
N HIS A 44 4.01 -1.22 -8.39
CA HIS A 44 3.74 -2.54 -7.85
C HIS A 44 4.55 -2.74 -6.57
N VAL A 45 3.83 -3.00 -5.48
CA VAL A 45 4.37 -3.13 -4.14
C VAL A 45 3.86 -4.44 -3.54
N ILE A 46 4.79 -5.34 -3.24
CA ILE A 46 4.54 -6.54 -2.46
C ILE A 46 5.07 -6.27 -1.06
N LEU A 47 4.21 -6.44 -0.06
CA LEU A 47 4.55 -6.15 1.32
C LEU A 47 4.06 -7.24 2.27
N GLU A 48 4.77 -7.39 3.37
CA GLU A 48 4.48 -8.33 4.44
C GLU A 48 4.78 -7.68 5.79
N LYS A 49 3.90 -7.85 6.77
CA LYS A 49 4.16 -7.32 8.12
C LYS A 49 5.16 -8.20 8.85
N THR A 50 6.32 -7.65 9.19
CA THR A 50 7.32 -8.35 10.00
C THR A 50 7.67 -7.52 11.23
N GLY A 51 7.05 -7.87 12.36
CA GLY A 51 7.24 -7.13 13.61
C GLY A 51 6.65 -5.72 13.54
N ARG A 52 7.47 -4.70 13.80
CA ARG A 52 7.01 -3.31 13.88
C ARG A 52 6.76 -2.68 12.51
N HIS A 53 7.49 -3.08 11.48
CA HIS A 53 7.45 -2.48 10.15
C HIS A 53 7.09 -3.50 9.07
N CYS A 54 6.55 -3.01 7.97
CA CYS A 54 6.38 -3.80 6.76
C CYS A 54 7.72 -3.93 6.02
N VAL A 55 7.96 -5.12 5.48
CA VAL A 55 9.06 -5.42 4.57
C VAL A 55 8.48 -5.79 3.22
N GLY A 56 9.23 -5.56 2.14
CA GLY A 56 8.68 -5.75 0.81
C GLY A 56 9.70 -5.66 -0.31
N ASN A 57 9.19 -5.58 -1.55
CA ASN A 57 9.99 -5.44 -2.77
C ASN A 57 10.50 -4.01 -3.01
N VAL A 58 10.10 -3.03 -2.19
CA VAL A 58 10.51 -1.63 -2.28
C VAL A 58 11.18 -1.18 -0.98
N VAL A 59 12.05 -0.17 -1.08
CA VAL A 59 12.87 0.31 0.04
C VAL A 59 12.12 1.33 0.90
N GLU A 60 11.07 1.96 0.37
CA GLU A 60 10.29 2.96 1.10
C GLU A 60 9.41 2.34 2.21
N VAL A 61 9.99 2.10 3.38
CA VAL A 61 9.32 1.50 4.55
C VAL A 61 8.06 2.26 4.95
N GLU A 62 8.09 3.60 4.92
CA GLU A 62 6.92 4.43 5.26
C GLU A 62 5.75 4.15 4.31
N LEU A 63 6.01 4.06 3.00
CA LEU A 63 4.98 3.72 2.02
C LEU A 63 4.42 2.32 2.26
N LEU A 64 5.28 1.35 2.60
CA LEU A 64 4.85 -0.02 2.90
C LEU A 64 3.91 -0.07 4.11
N ASP A 65 4.31 0.58 5.21
CA ASP A 65 3.50 0.65 6.42
C ASP A 65 2.16 1.37 6.15
N ASP A 66 2.17 2.50 5.43
CA ASP A 66 0.96 3.26 5.09
C ASP A 66 -0.02 2.43 4.26
N ILE A 67 0.45 1.73 3.21
CA ILE A 67 -0.40 0.86 2.38
C ILE A 67 -0.98 -0.25 3.24
N TYR A 68 -0.17 -0.88 4.10
CA TYR A 68 -0.61 -1.96 4.98
C TYR A 68 -1.73 -1.50 5.93
N TYR A 69 -1.53 -0.39 6.64
CA TYR A 69 -2.51 0.10 7.61
C TYR A 69 -3.81 0.52 6.93
N ALA A 70 -3.72 1.28 5.84
CA ALA A 70 -4.90 1.68 5.07
C ALA A 70 -5.68 0.46 4.55
N ALA A 71 -4.99 -0.56 4.01
CA ALA A 71 -5.63 -1.79 3.55
C ALA A 71 -6.30 -2.56 4.70
N LYS A 72 -5.63 -2.70 5.85
CA LYS A 72 -6.19 -3.36 7.04
C LYS A 72 -7.43 -2.66 7.56
N GLU A 73 -7.43 -1.32 7.60
CA GLU A 73 -8.61 -0.55 8.00
C GLU A 73 -9.79 -0.80 7.05
N GLU A 74 -9.55 -0.79 5.74
CA GLU A 74 -10.60 -1.06 4.74
C GLU A 74 -11.12 -2.49 4.80
N LEU A 75 -10.26 -3.47 5.05
CA LEU A 75 -10.68 -4.86 5.29
C LEU A 75 -11.54 -4.97 6.55
N ARG A 76 -11.16 -4.28 7.63
CA ARG A 76 -11.88 -4.32 8.91
C ARG A 76 -13.28 -3.69 8.83
N LYS A 77 -13.48 -2.68 7.96
CA LYS A 77 -14.80 -2.07 7.72
C LYS A 77 -15.77 -2.99 6.97
N ARG A 78 -15.27 -4.02 6.31
CA ARG A 78 -16.03 -4.91 5.42
C ARG A 78 -16.37 -6.27 6.06
N VAL A 79 -15.91 -6.52 7.28
CA VAL A 79 -16.26 -7.67 8.15
C VAL A 79 -17.38 -7.26 9.09
#